data_AF-A0A354I330-F1
#
_entry.id   AF-A0A354I330-F1
#
_cell.length_a   1.000
_cell.length_b   1.000
_cell.length_c   1.000
_cell.angle_alpha   90.00
_cell.angle_beta   90.00
_cell.angle_gamma   90.00
#
_symmetry.space_group_name_H-M   'P 1'
#
loop_
_entity.id
_entity.type
_entity.pdbx_description
1 polymer ?
#
loop_
_entity_poly.entity_id
_entity_poly.type
_entity_poly.pdbx_seq_one_letter_code
_entity_poly.pdbx_strand_id
1 'polypeptide(L)'
;MDSRFPQKQETSEKLKAKQYGVAALNCILAAVIMTVIRLIWGSVMLGSGADGIPLGMAIFYVRNLVLLFGAIDLVSAIYHFMVWNRNGRCSMDDDNNSLFSDWKSGERSPVKVSLVLMAGIMVLALVIVLQG
;
A
#
# COMPACT_ATOMS: atom_id res chain seq x y z
N MET A 1 -26.41 15.64 -33.20
CA MET A 1 -25.56 15.83 -32.01
C MET A 1 -25.72 14.59 -31.16
N ASP A 2 -24.83 13.62 -31.33
CA ASP A 2 -24.84 12.39 -30.54
C ASP A 2 -24.24 12.69 -29.16
N SER A 3 -25.09 13.05 -28.19
CA SER A 3 -24.73 13.09 -26.78
C SER A 3 -24.64 11.65 -26.25
N ARG A 4 -23.66 10.89 -26.75
CA ARG A 4 -23.18 9.67 -26.09
C ARG A 4 -22.45 10.15 -24.84
N PHE A 5 -23.11 10.11 -23.68
CA PHE A 5 -22.43 10.21 -22.39
C PHE A 5 -21.17 9.35 -22.45
N PRO A 6 -19.97 9.87 -22.09
CA PRO A 6 -18.76 9.07 -22.15
C PRO A 6 -18.98 7.86 -21.26
N GLN A 7 -19.06 6.68 -21.88
CA GLN A 7 -19.13 5.42 -21.18
C GLN A 7 -17.90 5.37 -20.28
N LYS A 8 -18.11 5.33 -18.96
CA LYS A 8 -17.03 5.33 -17.96
C LYS A 8 -16.02 4.28 -18.39
N GLN A 9 -14.83 4.71 -18.81
CA GLN A 9 -13.83 3.78 -19.31
C GLN A 9 -13.41 2.89 -18.13
N GLU A 10 -13.73 1.60 -18.22
CA GLU A 10 -13.38 0.65 -17.18
C GLU A 10 -11.91 0.25 -17.33
N THR A 11 -11.17 0.38 -16.23
CA THR A 11 -9.80 -0.12 -16.13
C THR A 11 -9.85 -1.64 -15.96
N SER A 12 -8.97 -2.37 -16.63
CA SER A 12 -8.94 -3.83 -16.54
C SER A 12 -8.83 -4.34 -15.12
N GLU A 13 -9.68 -5.31 -14.80
CA GLU A 13 -9.67 -6.05 -13.52
C GLU A 13 -8.33 -6.76 -13.30
N LYS A 14 -7.65 -7.17 -14.39
CA LYS A 14 -6.29 -7.73 -14.33
C LYS A 14 -5.27 -6.69 -13.87
N LEU A 15 -5.36 -5.47 -14.40
CA LEU A 15 -4.45 -4.38 -14.01
C LEU A 15 -4.71 -3.98 -12.54
N LYS A 16 -5.98 -3.84 -12.14
CA LYS A 16 -6.35 -3.56 -10.74
C LYS A 16 -5.79 -4.63 -9.79
N ALA A 17 -6.00 -5.91 -10.12
CA ALA A 17 -5.47 -7.03 -9.33
C ALA A 17 -3.94 -6.99 -9.21
N LYS A 18 -3.22 -6.70 -10.31
CA LYS A 18 -1.77 -6.52 -10.28
C LYS A 18 -1.35 -5.35 -9.38
N GLN A 19 -2.01 -4.20 -9.51
CA GLN A 19 -1.65 -3.00 -8.76
C GLN A 19 -1.88 -3.18 -7.25
N TYR A 20 -3.04 -3.69 -6.86
CA TYR A 20 -3.32 -4.02 -5.46
C TYR A 20 -2.38 -5.13 -4.94
N GLY A 21 -2.09 -6.15 -5.74
CA GLY A 21 -1.17 -7.22 -5.36
C GLY A 21 0.24 -6.69 -5.09
N VAL A 22 0.74 -5.78 -5.94
CA VAL A 22 2.05 -5.15 -5.74
C VAL A 22 2.04 -4.21 -4.54
N ALA A 23 0.97 -3.45 -4.31
CA ALA A 23 0.82 -2.61 -3.12
C ALA A 23 0.88 -3.45 -1.83
N ALA A 24 0.16 -4.59 -1.80
CA ALA A 24 0.21 -5.53 -0.68
C ALA A 24 1.63 -6.10 -0.45
N LEU A 25 2.32 -6.50 -1.52
CA LEU A 25 3.70 -7.01 -1.42
C LEU A 25 4.67 -5.95 -0.88
N ASN A 26 4.52 -4.69 -1.28
CA ASN A 26 5.33 -3.60 -0.75
C ASN A 26 5.08 -3.39 0.76
N CYS A 27 3.82 -3.43 1.19
CA CYS A 27 3.49 -3.36 2.63
C CYS A 27 4.09 -4.52 3.42
N ILE A 28 4.05 -5.75 2.88
CA ILE A 28 4.67 -6.93 3.49
C ILE A 28 6.19 -6.75 3.59
N LEU A 29 6.84 -6.31 2.50
CA LEU A 29 8.28 -6.06 2.48
C LEU A 29 8.69 -5.02 3.53
N ALA A 30 7.96 -3.90 3.60
CA ALA A 30 8.18 -2.87 4.61
C ALA A 30 8.03 -3.43 6.03
N ALA A 31 7.01 -4.24 6.29
CA ALA A 31 6.79 -4.86 7.59
C ALA A 31 7.89 -5.86 7.99
N VAL A 32 8.45 -6.59 7.02
CA VAL A 32 9.61 -7.47 7.23
C VAL A 32 10.84 -6.64 7.60
N ILE A 33 11.14 -5.58 6.84
CA ILE A 33 12.26 -4.68 7.13
C ILE A 33 12.12 -4.07 8.54
N MET A 34 10.95 -3.55 8.88
CA MET A 34 10.64 -3.01 10.21
C MET A 34 10.85 -4.07 11.30
N THR A 35 10.46 -5.31 11.06
CA THR A 35 10.66 -6.39 12.03
C THR A 35 12.14 -6.69 12.24
N VAL A 36 12.95 -6.72 11.18
CA VAL A 36 14.41 -6.89 11.29
C VAL A 36 15.04 -5.75 12.08
N ILE A 37 14.67 -4.50 11.80
CA ILE A 37 15.17 -3.33 12.54
C ILE A 37 14.79 -3.45 14.02
N ARG A 38 13.54 -3.82 14.34
CA ARG A 38 13.10 -4.05 15.72
C ARG A 38 13.91 -5.14 16.41
N LEU A 39 14.31 -6.20 15.72
CA LEU A 39 15.10 -7.28 16.33
C LEU A 39 16.52 -6.82 16.68
N ILE A 40 17.12 -5.95 15.86
CA ILE A 40 18.51 -5.49 16.07
C ILE A 40 18.58 -4.30 17.02
N TRP A 41 17.69 -3.31 16.88
CA TRP A 41 17.71 -2.05 17.62
C TRP A 41 16.51 -1.84 18.56
N GLY A 42 15.68 -2.85 18.79
CA GLY A 42 14.43 -2.68 19.55
C GLY A 42 14.59 -2.25 21.00
N SER A 43 15.76 -2.49 21.61
CA SER A 43 16.11 -2.06 22.96
C SER A 43 16.60 -0.62 23.06
N VAL A 44 16.86 0.06 21.93
CA VAL A 44 17.25 1.47 21.91
C VAL A 44 16.10 2.30 22.46
N MET A 45 16.37 3.08 23.50
CA MET A 45 15.40 4.03 24.04
C MET A 45 15.42 5.30 23.19
N LEU A 46 14.23 5.75 22.79
CA LEU A 46 14.03 7.04 22.13
C LEU A 46 13.53 8.02 23.18
N GLY A 47 14.22 9.16 23.27
CA GLY A 47 13.91 10.28 24.14
C GLY A 47 14.72 10.37 25.42
N SER A 48 14.51 11.46 26.15
CA SER A 48 15.29 11.80 27.36
C SER A 48 14.47 11.74 28.65
N GLY A 49 15.07 11.21 29.72
CA GLY A 49 14.45 11.18 31.05
C GLY A 49 13.45 10.04 31.27
N ALA A 50 12.34 10.33 31.98
CA ALA A 50 11.35 9.34 32.40
C ALA A 50 10.38 8.90 31.28
N ASP A 51 10.36 9.62 30.15
CA ASP A 51 9.42 9.41 29.04
C ASP A 51 10.01 8.58 27.88
N GLY A 52 11.15 7.91 28.11
CA GLY A 52 11.83 7.11 27.09
C GLY A 52 10.97 5.96 26.57
N ILE A 53 10.69 5.95 25.26
CA ILE A 53 9.95 4.87 24.60
C ILE A 53 10.93 3.97 23.87
N PRO A 54 10.91 2.63 24.06
CA PRO A 54 11.77 1.75 23.30
C PRO A 54 11.40 1.80 21.81
N LEU A 55 12.40 1.95 20.95
CA LEU A 55 12.28 1.95 19.49
C LEU A 55 11.48 0.73 18.99
N GLY A 56 11.64 -0.42 19.64
CA GLY A 56 10.88 -1.62 19.33
C GLY A 56 9.36 -1.48 19.49
N MET A 57 8.90 -0.67 20.45
CA MET A 57 7.47 -0.36 20.63
C MET A 57 6.98 0.60 19.54
N ALA A 58 7.73 1.66 19.23
CA ALA A 58 7.37 2.58 18.15
C ALA A 58 7.25 1.86 16.80
N ILE A 59 8.24 1.02 16.47
CA ILE A 59 8.23 0.20 15.25
C ILE A 59 7.05 -0.77 15.25
N PHE A 60 6.69 -1.35 16.40
CA PHE A 60 5.55 -2.28 16.47
C PHE A 60 4.23 -1.61 16.07
N TYR A 61 3.94 -0.42 16.58
CA TYR A 61 2.72 0.30 16.25
C TYR A 61 2.67 0.69 14.77
N VAL A 62 3.76 1.27 14.26
CA VAL A 62 3.90 1.66 12.86
C VAL A 62 3.73 0.46 11.92
N ARG A 63 4.41 -0.65 12.23
CA ARG A 63 4.33 -1.89 11.44
C ARG A 63 2.91 -2.43 11.36
N ASN A 64 2.16 -2.40 12.47
CA ASN A 64 0.78 -2.92 12.47
C ASN A 64 -0.14 -2.08 11.57
N LEU A 65 0.04 -0.76 11.51
CA LEU A 65 -0.69 0.09 10.56
C LEU A 65 -0.35 -0.27 9.11
N VAL A 66 0.94 -0.43 8.80
CA VAL A 66 1.37 -0.84 7.45
C VAL A 66 0.80 -2.21 7.06
N LEU A 67 0.78 -3.16 7.99
CA LEU A 67 0.20 -4.50 7.74
C LEU A 67 -1.31 -4.45 7.51
N LEU A 68 -2.04 -3.57 8.20
CA LEU A 68 -3.48 -3.39 7.97
C LEU A 68 -3.76 -2.91 6.54
N PHE A 69 -3.01 -1.89 6.07
CA PHE A 69 -3.13 -1.43 4.67
C PHE A 69 -2.74 -2.53 3.68
N GLY A 70 -1.65 -3.26 3.96
CA GLY A 70 -1.25 -4.41 3.14
C GLY A 70 -2.32 -5.51 3.06
N ALA A 71 -3.03 -5.78 4.16
CA ALA A 71 -4.13 -6.75 4.17
C ALA A 71 -5.33 -6.27 3.33
N ILE A 72 -5.67 -4.98 3.41
CA ILE A 72 -6.74 -4.39 2.57
C ILE A 72 -6.37 -4.50 1.08
N ASP A 73 -5.13 -4.17 0.73
CA ASP A 73 -4.63 -4.27 -0.64
C ASP A 73 -4.64 -5.73 -1.12
N LEU A 74 -4.27 -6.69 -0.25
CA LEU A 74 -4.27 -8.11 -0.59
C LEU A 74 -5.68 -8.63 -0.88
N VAL A 75 -6.65 -8.30 -0.03
CA VAL A 75 -8.06 -8.68 -0.23
C VAL A 75 -8.59 -8.07 -1.52
N SER A 76 -8.26 -6.80 -1.80
CA SER A 76 -8.64 -6.12 -3.04
C SER A 76 -8.03 -6.79 -4.27
N ALA A 77 -6.77 -7.21 -4.19
CA ALA A 77 -6.11 -7.95 -5.26
C ALA A 77 -6.80 -9.29 -5.56
N ILE A 78 -7.13 -10.05 -4.52
CA ILE A 78 -7.85 -11.33 -4.64
C ILE A 78 -9.23 -11.11 -5.25
N TYR A 79 -9.97 -10.10 -4.78
CA TYR A 79 -11.28 -9.76 -5.30
C TYR A 79 -11.24 -9.48 -6.81
N HIS A 80 -10.40 -8.55 -7.25
CA HIS A 80 -10.28 -8.19 -8.67
C HIS A 80 -9.75 -9.37 -9.52
N PHE A 81 -8.87 -10.19 -8.96
CA PHE A 81 -8.41 -11.41 -9.63
C PHE A 81 -9.55 -12.43 -9.84
N MET A 82 -10.40 -12.63 -8.83
CA MET A 82 -11.57 -13.51 -8.93
C MET A 82 -12.60 -12.99 -9.94
N VAL A 83 -12.86 -11.68 -9.96
CA VAL A 83 -13.74 -11.04 -10.95
C VAL A 83 -13.20 -11.21 -12.36
N TRP A 84 -11.90 -10.94 -12.57
CA TRP A 84 -11.25 -11.15 -13.86
C TRP A 84 -11.33 -12.61 -14.32
N ASN A 85 -11.12 -13.56 -13.41
CA ASN A 85 -11.22 -14.98 -13.71
C ASN A 85 -12.65 -15.42 -14.05
N ARG A 86 -13.64 -14.92 -13.30
CA ARG A 86 -15.07 -15.20 -13.54
C ARG A 86 -15.54 -14.65 -14.89
N ASN A 87 -15.00 -13.51 -15.31
CA ASN A 87 -15.32 -12.88 -16.59
C ASN A 87 -14.56 -13.49 -17.78
N GLY A 88 -13.98 -14.68 -17.64
CA GLY A 88 -13.31 -15.38 -18.74
C GLY A 88 -11.95 -14.81 -19.10
N ARG A 89 -11.35 -13.99 -18.23
CA ARG A 89 -10.03 -13.36 -18.43
C ARG A 89 -9.93 -12.55 -19.73
N CYS A 90 -11.02 -11.88 -20.13
CA CYS A 90 -11.02 -11.00 -21.29
C CYS A 90 -9.81 -10.05 -21.23
N SER A 91 -9.05 -10.00 -22.32
CA SER A 91 -7.92 -9.09 -22.43
C SER A 91 -8.44 -7.70 -22.76
N MET A 92 -7.89 -6.71 -22.08
CA MET A 92 -8.13 -5.29 -22.35
C MET A 92 -6.82 -4.61 -22.74
N ASP A 93 -6.93 -3.48 -23.42
CA ASP A 93 -5.82 -2.68 -23.95
C ASP A 93 -4.83 -2.20 -22.87
N ASP A 94 -5.29 -2.08 -21.62
CA ASP A 94 -4.51 -1.61 -20.47
C ASP A 94 -3.90 -2.73 -19.59
N ASP A 95 -4.07 -4.01 -19.95
CA ASP A 95 -3.55 -5.16 -19.20
C ASP A 95 -2.04 -5.14 -18.93
N ASN A 96 -1.31 -4.48 -19.83
CA ASN A 96 0.15 -4.38 -19.86
C ASN A 96 0.65 -2.97 -19.52
N ASN A 97 -0.25 -2.07 -19.12
CA ASN A 97 0.15 -0.76 -18.63
C ASN A 97 1.02 -0.88 -17.38
N SER A 98 1.83 0.14 -17.15
CA SER A 98 2.66 0.23 -15.95
C SER A 98 1.80 0.14 -14.68
N LEU A 99 2.35 -0.43 -13.61
CA LEU A 99 1.73 -0.50 -12.29
C LEU A 99 1.47 0.89 -11.68
N PHE A 100 2.17 1.91 -12.17
CA PHE A 100 1.97 3.31 -11.83
C PHE A 100 0.94 4.01 -12.72
N SER A 101 0.31 3.31 -13.66
CA SER A 101 -0.72 3.93 -14.50
C SER A 101 -1.97 4.18 -13.67
N ASP A 102 -2.47 5.40 -13.72
CA ASP A 102 -3.74 5.76 -13.09
C ASP A 102 -4.88 5.06 -13.83
N TRP A 103 -5.98 4.84 -13.12
CA TRP A 103 -7.16 4.20 -13.69
C TRP A 103 -7.80 5.13 -14.72
N LYS A 104 -8.44 4.55 -15.73
CA LYS A 104 -9.19 5.28 -16.77
C LYS A 104 -10.35 6.10 -16.19
N SER A 105 -10.81 5.77 -14.98
CA SER A 105 -11.77 6.56 -14.20
C SER A 105 -11.19 7.88 -13.65
N GLY A 106 -9.88 8.10 -13.74
CA GLY A 106 -9.16 9.22 -13.14
C GLY A 106 -8.62 8.94 -11.73
N GLU A 107 -8.92 7.76 -11.17
CA GLU A 107 -8.41 7.37 -9.85
C GLU A 107 -6.91 7.06 -9.90
N ARG A 108 -6.17 7.46 -8.86
CA ARG A 108 -4.73 7.18 -8.77
C ARG A 108 -4.47 5.69 -8.61
N SER A 109 -3.36 5.20 -9.17
CA SER A 109 -3.02 3.79 -9.00
C SER A 109 -2.84 3.42 -7.52
N PRO A 110 -3.35 2.26 -7.07
CA PRO A 110 -3.18 1.79 -5.69
C PRO A 110 -1.72 1.76 -5.23
N VAL A 111 -0.79 1.44 -6.15
CA VAL A 111 0.65 1.44 -5.88
C VAL A 111 1.15 2.85 -5.51
N LYS A 112 0.74 3.89 -6.23
CA LYS A 112 1.10 5.28 -5.89
C LYS A 112 0.55 5.68 -4.53
N VAL A 113 -0.73 5.37 -4.29
CA VAL A 113 -1.41 5.71 -3.02
C VAL A 113 -0.71 5.02 -1.84
N SER A 114 -0.43 3.72 -1.98
CA SER A 114 0.26 2.91 -0.97
C SER A 114 1.66 3.44 -0.66
N LEU A 115 2.43 3.85 -1.68
CA LEU A 115 3.75 4.45 -1.48
C LEU A 115 3.70 5.81 -0.77
N VAL A 116 2.75 6.68 -1.14
CA VAL A 116 2.56 7.98 -0.48
C VAL A 116 2.17 7.78 0.99
N LEU A 117 1.29 6.82 1.27
CA LEU A 117 0.86 6.50 2.61
C LEU A 117 2.02 5.92 3.44
N MET A 118 2.82 5.02 2.88
CA MET A 118 4.04 4.53 3.52
C MET A 118 5.03 5.66 3.82
N ALA A 119 5.26 6.57 2.86
CA ALA A 119 6.14 7.73 3.08
C ALA A 119 5.60 8.63 4.20
N GLY A 120 4.30 8.90 4.24
CA GLY A 120 3.66 9.67 5.30
C GLY A 120 3.82 9.03 6.68
N ILE A 121 3.61 7.71 6.78
CA ILE A 121 3.81 6.95 8.02
C ILE A 121 5.27 7.04 8.49
N MET A 122 6.24 6.93 7.57
CA MET A 122 7.67 7.03 7.90
C MET A 122 8.06 8.42 8.42
N VAL A 123 7.53 9.47 7.81
CA VAL A 123 7.76 10.85 8.26
C VAL A 123 7.15 11.08 9.64
N LEU A 124 5.92 10.61 9.88
CA LEU A 124 5.29 10.69 11.19
C LEU A 124 6.10 9.95 12.27
N ALA A 125 6.60 8.76 11.95
CA ALA A 125 7.47 8.01 12.86
C ALA A 125 8.76 8.79 13.18
N LEU A 126 9.39 9.41 12.17
CA LEU A 126 10.59 10.21 12.35
C LEU A 126 10.33 11.44 13.24
N VAL A 127 9.21 12.14 13.03
CA VAL A 127 8.83 13.31 13.85
C VAL A 127 8.65 12.91 15.31
N ILE A 128 7.98 11.78 15.58
CA ILE A 128 7.82 11.26 16.94
C ILE A 128 9.17 10.96 17.58
N VAL A 129 10.11 10.38 16.81
CA VAL A 129 11.47 10.09 17.28
C VAL A 129 12.26 11.38 17.59
N LEU A 130 12.10 12.44 16.80
CA LEU A 130 12.83 13.70 16.97
C LEU A 130 12.25 14.60 18.08
N GLN A 131 10.99 14.39 18.46
CA GLN A 131 10.30 15.19 19.50
C GLN A 131 10.43 14.63 20.91
N GLY A 132 10.81 13.36 21.08
CA GLY A 132 11.11 12.74 22.38
C GLY A 132 12.59 12.88 22.75
#